data_AF-A0A9E1TRV5-F1
#
_entry.id   AF-A0A9E1TRV5-F1
#
_cell.length_a   1.000
_cell.length_b   1.000
_cell.length_c   1.000
_cell.angle_alpha   90.00
_cell.angle_beta   90.00
_cell.angle_gamma   90.00
#
_symmetry.space_group_name_H-M   'P 1'
#
loop_
_entity.id
_entity.type
_entity.pdbx_description
1 polymer ?
#
loop_
_entity_poly.entity_id
_entity_poly.type
_entity_poly.pdbx_seq_one_letter_code
_entity_poly.pdbx_strand_id
1 'polypeptide(L)'
;MTPAARIAAVIEIMQNMPEGQMAGQGLRAGMQRRRYAGSGDRAAISTLFWQVQRARARIGWHLEAIEADISPRNQVIAALVLIDKQ
;
A
#
# COMPACT_ATOMS: atom_id res chain seq x y z
N MET A 1 6.38 13.97 -5.80
CA MET A 1 6.67 13.43 -4.45
C MET A 1 7.95 12.58 -4.52
N THR A 2 8.73 12.47 -3.45
CA THR A 2 9.87 11.53 -3.43
C THR A 2 9.35 10.09 -3.47
N PRO A 3 10.16 9.11 -3.93
CA PRO A 3 9.79 7.69 -3.86
C PRO A 3 9.36 7.27 -2.44
N ALA A 4 10.11 7.71 -1.41
CA ALA A 4 9.76 7.46 -0.01
C ALA A 4 8.39 8.03 0.39
N ALA A 5 8.04 9.25 -0.08
CA ALA A 5 6.74 9.85 0.20
C ALA A 5 5.58 9.10 -0.47
N ARG A 6 5.81 8.43 -1.62
CA ARG A 6 4.80 7.58 -2.27
C ARG A 6 4.56 6.29 -1.48
N ILE A 7 5.62 5.67 -0.97
CA ILE A 7 5.52 4.49 -0.09
C ILE A 7 4.79 4.85 1.20
N ALA A 8 5.21 5.94 1.86
CA ALA A 8 4.53 6.45 3.06
C ALA A 8 3.05 6.73 2.81
N ALA A 9 2.70 7.22 1.61
CA ALA A 9 1.32 7.43 1.24
C ALA A 9 0.49 6.15 1.19
N VAL A 10 1.01 5.06 0.62
CA VAL A 10 0.28 3.78 0.59
C VAL A 10 0.09 3.22 1.99
N ILE A 11 1.12 3.30 2.85
CA ILE A 11 1.04 2.88 4.25
C ILE A 11 -0.07 3.66 4.98
N GLU A 12 -0.08 4.99 4.86
CA GLU A 12 -1.08 5.85 5.49
C GLU A 12 -2.51 5.55 4.98
N ILE A 13 -2.65 5.26 3.68
CA ILE A 13 -3.95 4.88 3.10
C ILE A 13 -4.46 3.60 3.78
N MET A 14 -3.62 2.57 3.84
CA MET A 14 -3.99 1.28 4.43
C MET A 14 -4.22 1.36 5.94
N GLN A 15 -3.46 2.16 6.67
CA GLN A 15 -3.65 2.39 8.11
C GLN A 15 -5.00 3.05 8.43
N ASN A 16 -5.49 3.91 7.55
CA ASN A 16 -6.74 4.64 7.74
C ASN A 16 -7.96 3.91 7.16
N MET A 17 -7.80 2.71 6.62
CA MET A 17 -8.92 1.91 6.14
C MET A 17 -9.56 1.17 7.32
N PRO A 18 -10.85 1.40 7.61
CA PRO A 18 -11.59 0.56 8.54
C PRO A 18 -11.61 -0.90 8.08
N GLU A 19 -11.75 -1.81 9.04
CA GLU A 19 -11.95 -3.22 8.76
C GLU A 19 -13.17 -3.42 7.85
N GLY A 20 -13.05 -4.31 6.85
CA GLY A 20 -14.10 -4.57 5.87
C GLY A 20 -14.31 -3.49 4.80
N GLN A 21 -13.61 -2.35 4.84
CA GLN A 21 -13.75 -1.32 3.80
C GLN A 21 -13.28 -1.84 2.43
N MET A 22 -14.07 -1.57 1.38
CA MET A 22 -13.68 -1.86 0.01
C MET A 22 -12.39 -1.11 -0.37
N ALA A 23 -11.40 -1.82 -0.92
CA ALA A 23 -10.08 -1.28 -1.25
C ALA A 23 -10.13 -0.02 -2.13
N GLY A 24 -11.01 -0.01 -3.14
CA GLY A 24 -11.17 1.15 -4.03
C GLY A 24 -11.67 2.40 -3.30
N GLN A 25 -12.52 2.24 -2.28
CA GLN A 25 -12.98 3.36 -1.46
C GLN A 25 -11.85 3.92 -0.59
N GLY A 26 -11.05 3.04 0.03
CA GLY A 26 -9.87 3.42 0.80
C GLY A 26 -8.86 4.21 -0.04
N LEU A 27 -8.53 3.70 -1.23
CA LEU A 27 -7.65 4.40 -2.18
C LEU A 27 -8.22 5.76 -2.57
N ARG A 28 -9.51 5.83 -2.92
CA ARG A 28 -10.17 7.10 -3.30
C ARG A 28 -10.08 8.14 -2.18
N ALA A 29 -10.43 7.77 -0.95
CA ALA A 29 -10.36 8.67 0.20
C ALA A 29 -8.90 9.13 0.45
N GLY A 30 -7.96 8.21 0.35
CA GLY A 30 -6.52 8.46 0.42
C GLY A 30 -6.01 9.49 -0.60
N MET A 31 -6.46 9.35 -1.85
CA MET A 31 -6.06 10.20 -2.97
C MET A 31 -6.72 11.59 -2.94
N GLN A 32 -7.92 11.72 -2.36
CA GLN A 32 -8.60 13.00 -2.15
C GLN A 32 -7.82 13.92 -1.20
N ARG A 33 -7.21 13.36 -0.13
CA ARG A 33 -6.38 14.11 0.81
C ARG A 33 -5.06 14.64 0.20
N ARG A 34 -4.65 14.12 -0.97
CA ARG A 34 -3.35 14.40 -1.60
C ARG A 34 -3.50 15.36 -2.79
N ARG A 35 -3.92 16.61 -2.53
CA ARG A 35 -4.18 17.62 -3.58
C ARG A 35 -2.98 17.92 -4.48
N TYR A 36 -1.77 17.79 -3.94
CA TYR A 36 -0.52 18.10 -4.64
C TYR A 36 0.12 16.90 -5.36
N ALA A 37 -0.48 15.70 -5.27
CA ALA A 37 0.00 14.57 -6.03
C ALA A 37 -0.31 14.76 -7.53
N GLY A 38 0.73 14.92 -8.34
CA GLY A 38 0.63 14.95 -9.80
C GLY A 38 0.31 13.57 -10.38
N SER A 39 -0.05 13.50 -11.66
CA SER A 39 -0.49 12.25 -12.32
C SER A 39 0.47 11.07 -12.11
N GLY A 40 1.78 11.29 -12.22
CA GLY A 40 2.79 10.25 -11.99
C GLY A 40 2.85 9.77 -10.54
N ASP A 41 2.71 10.67 -9.56
CA ASP A 41 2.62 10.29 -8.14
C ASP A 41 1.34 9.48 -7.88
N ARG A 42 0.20 9.90 -8.45
CA ARG A 42 -1.08 9.20 -8.31
C ARG A 42 -1.04 7.79 -8.91
N ALA A 43 -0.41 7.65 -10.09
CA ALA A 43 -0.21 6.37 -10.73
C ALA A 43 0.67 5.46 -9.87
N ALA A 44 1.83 5.94 -9.40
CA ALA A 44 2.74 5.16 -8.57
C ALA A 44 2.08 4.70 -7.25
N ILE A 45 1.37 5.59 -6.55
CA ILE A 45 0.63 5.24 -5.31
C ILE A 45 -0.44 4.19 -5.60
N SER A 46 -1.23 4.37 -6.66
CA SER A 46 -2.32 3.44 -7.00
C SER A 46 -1.76 2.07 -7.40
N THR A 47 -0.67 2.03 -8.17
CA THR A 47 -0.01 0.79 -8.57
C THR A 47 0.47 0.01 -7.35
N LEU A 48 1.24 0.65 -6.46
CA LEU A 48 1.74 -0.01 -5.25
C LEU A 48 0.60 -0.46 -4.33
N PHE A 49 -0.41 0.39 -4.12
CA PHE A 49 -1.60 0.01 -3.36
C PHE A 49 -2.26 -1.26 -3.92
N TRP A 50 -2.47 -1.33 -5.23
CA TRP A 50 -3.10 -2.49 -5.85
C TRP A 50 -2.20 -3.72 -5.92
N GLN A 51 -0.88 -3.57 -6.00
CA GLN A 51 0.06 -4.69 -5.85
C GLN A 51 -0.09 -5.32 -4.46
N VAL A 52 -0.10 -4.50 -3.41
CA VAL A 52 -0.27 -4.96 -2.03
C VAL A 52 -1.63 -5.65 -1.86
N GLN A 53 -2.72 -5.00 -2.26
CA GLN A 53 -4.07 -5.54 -2.07
C GLN A 53 -4.29 -6.87 -2.78
N ARG A 54 -3.78 -7.02 -4.02
CA ARG A 54 -3.92 -8.27 -4.79
C ARG A 54 -3.08 -9.42 -4.24
N ALA A 55 -2.00 -9.12 -3.53
CA ALA A 55 -1.10 -10.13 -2.99
C ALA A 55 -1.21 -10.30 -1.46
N ARG A 56 -2.25 -9.73 -0.82
CA ARG A 56 -2.42 -9.72 0.63
C ARG A 56 -2.26 -11.09 1.27
N ALA A 57 -2.88 -12.13 0.72
CA ALA A 57 -2.77 -13.49 1.25
C ALA A 57 -1.33 -14.03 1.19
N ARG A 58 -0.64 -13.84 0.05
CA ARG A 58 0.76 -14.26 -0.12
C ARG A 58 1.70 -13.48 0.78
N ILE A 59 1.51 -12.16 0.90
CA ILE A 59 2.27 -11.31 1.80
C ILE A 59 2.07 -11.75 3.25
N GLY A 60 0.81 -11.98 3.66
CA GLY A 60 0.47 -12.48 4.99
C GLY A 60 1.20 -13.79 5.30
N TRP A 61 1.16 -14.75 4.39
CA TRP A 61 1.89 -16.02 4.54
C TRP A 61 3.40 -15.82 4.77
N HIS A 62 4.04 -14.93 4.00
CA HIS A 62 5.46 -14.64 4.19
C HIS A 62 5.77 -13.95 5.53
N LEU A 63 4.90 -13.05 5.98
CA LEU A 63 5.07 -12.36 7.28
C LEU A 63 4.87 -13.31 8.46
N GLU A 64 3.85 -14.17 8.38
CA GLU A 64 3.59 -15.22 9.38
C GLU A 64 4.79 -16.19 9.48
N ALA A 65 5.37 -16.60 8.35
CA ALA A 65 6.50 -17.53 8.32
C ALA A 65 7.78 -16.99 9.00
N ILE A 66 7.89 -15.67 9.19
CA ILE A 66 9.01 -15.03 9.89
C ILE A 66 8.58 -14.39 11.22
N GLU A 67 7.39 -14.73 11.72
CA GLU A 67 6.81 -14.20 12.96
C GLU A 67 6.73 -12.67 13.00
N ALA A 68 6.54 -12.03 11.83
CA ALA A 68 6.40 -10.59 11.72
C ALA A 68 4.92 -10.16 11.81
N ASP A 69 4.68 -9.01 12.45
CA ASP A 69 3.34 -8.41 12.52
C ASP A 69 2.79 -8.10 11.11
N ILE A 70 1.49 -8.36 10.91
CA ILE A 70 0.77 -8.11 9.65
C ILE A 70 0.26 -6.65 9.64
N SER A 71 1.19 -5.72 9.80
CA SER A 71 0.89 -4.28 9.73
C SER A 71 0.86 -3.76 8.29
N PRO A 72 0.15 -2.66 8.00
CA PRO A 72 0.22 -1.98 6.70
C PRO A 72 1.65 -1.66 6.26
N ARG A 73 2.53 -1.30 7.20
CA ARG A 73 3.95 -1.04 6.92
C ARG A 73 4.64 -2.30 6.43
N ASN A 74 4.52 -3.41 7.17
CA ASN A 74 5.18 -4.67 6.81
C ASN A 74 4.60 -5.24 5.50
N GLN A 75 3.30 -5.08 5.27
CA GLN A 75 2.67 -5.48 4.02
C GLN A 75 3.25 -4.72 2.81
N VAL A 76 3.44 -3.40 2.94
CA VAL A 76 4.03 -2.58 1.87
C VAL A 76 5.51 -2.91 1.66
N ILE A 77 6.29 -3.08 2.72
CA ILE A 77 7.71 -3.47 2.62
C ILE A 77 7.85 -4.84 1.94
N ALA A 78 7.05 -5.82 2.36
CA ALA A 78 7.05 -7.14 1.74
C ALA A 78 6.66 -7.07 0.26
N ALA A 79 5.68 -6.24 -0.12
CA ALA A 79 5.32 -6.06 -1.52
C ALA A 79 6.46 -5.48 -2.36
N LEU A 80 7.20 -4.50 -1.83
CA LEU A 80 8.35 -3.89 -2.52
C LEU A 80 9.49 -4.88 -2.78
N VAL A 81 9.62 -5.92 -1.95
CA VAL A 81 10.67 -6.95 -2.11
C VAL A 81 10.20 -8.14 -2.95
N LEU A 82 8.94 -8.57 -2.77
CA LEU A 82 8.44 -9.84 -3.29
C LEU A 82 7.65 -9.73 -4.60
N ILE A 83 7.15 -8.53 -4.92
CA ILE A 83 6.19 -8.30 -6.00
C ILE A 83 6.69 -7.22 -6.95
N ASP A 84 7.18 -6.12 -6.38
CA ASP A 84 7.72 -5.03 -7.18
C ASP A 84 9.06 -5.47 -7.77
N LYS A 85 9.07 -5.68 -9.08
CA LYS A 85 10.32 -5.77 -9.85
C LYS A 85 10.58 -4.36 -10.36
N GLN A 86 11.43 -3.62 -9.66
CA GLN A 86 12.03 -2.42 -10.25
C GLN A 86 12.92 -2.79 -11.43
#